data_AF-A0A246BC62-F1
#
_entry.id   AF-A0A246BC62-F1
#
_cell.length_a   1.000
_cell.length_b   1.000
_cell.length_c   1.000
_cell.angle_alpha   90.00
_cell.angle_beta   90.00
_cell.angle_gamma   90.00
#
_symmetry.space_group_name_H-M   'P 1'
#
loop_
_entity.id
_entity.type
_entity.pdbx_description
1 polymer ?
#
loop_
_entity_poly.entity_id
_entity_poly.type
_entity_poly.pdbx_seq_one_letter_code
_entity_poly.pdbx_strand_id
1 'polypeptide(L)'
;MSQTEDLKNVFAKRQAKEAEKAKNDKSPVVKDLSAFVKRFTQKKLDEWKEENANRELIYLKVDDFLAVLRPPTAEDLGDYLTAIGVNGMSKAVAMIIEQLWLEGDYQLIEDEDLFIAVFLQINNILEGKKGEFFRA
;
A
#
# COMPACT_ATOMS: atom_id res chain seq x y z
N MET A 1 41.68 1.10 16.26
CA MET A 1 40.37 1.75 16.47
C MET A 1 40.02 2.43 15.15
N SER A 2 39.29 1.81 14.21
CA SER A 2 39.09 2.47 12.89
C SER A 2 38.00 1.92 11.94
N GLN A 3 37.22 0.89 12.29
CA GLN A 3 36.14 0.44 11.37
C GLN A 3 34.80 0.25 12.09
N THR A 4 34.82 -0.23 13.33
CA THR A 4 33.61 -0.49 14.12
C THR A 4 32.97 0.79 14.67
N GLU A 5 33.77 1.82 14.98
CA GLU A 5 33.29 3.12 15.47
C GLU A 5 32.68 3.96 14.33
N ASP A 6 33.26 3.89 13.14
CA ASP A 6 32.71 4.54 11.94
C ASP A 6 31.39 3.90 11.50
N LEU A 7 31.27 2.57 11.52
CA LEU A 7 30.01 1.87 11.21
C LEU A 7 28.89 2.26 12.18
N LYS A 8 29.16 2.31 13.48
CA LYS A 8 28.18 2.75 14.49
C LYS A 8 27.69 4.17 14.22
N ASN A 9 28.59 5.07 13.85
CA ASN A 9 28.24 6.44 13.50
C ASN A 9 27.41 6.54 12.20
N VAL A 10 27.69 5.71 11.20
CA VAL A 10 26.90 5.63 9.96
C VAL A 10 25.48 5.13 10.25
N PHE A 11 25.32 4.08 11.04
CA PHE A 11 24.00 3.57 11.42
C PHE A 11 23.25 4.54 12.34
N ALA A 12 23.93 5.24 13.26
CA ALA A 12 23.30 6.26 14.10
C ALA A 12 22.78 7.45 13.26
N LYS A 13 23.56 7.92 12.28
CA LYS A 13 23.12 8.96 11.33
C LYS A 13 21.94 8.48 10.48
N ARG A 14 21.91 7.22 10.07
CA ARG A 14 20.79 6.63 9.35
C ARG A 14 19.53 6.57 10.22
N GLN A 15 19.64 6.07 11.45
CA GLN A 15 18.51 6.00 12.39
C GLN A 15 17.94 7.39 12.72
N ALA A 16 18.80 8.40 12.90
CA ALA A 16 18.36 9.78 13.08
C ALA A 16 17.58 10.29 11.86
N LYS A 17 18.09 10.07 10.64
CA LYS A 17 17.39 10.43 9.39
C LYS A 17 16.08 9.67 9.20
N GLU A 18 16.02 8.39 9.56
CA GLU A 18 14.80 7.56 9.48
C GLU A 18 13.75 8.03 10.51
N ALA A 19 14.17 8.40 11.72
CA ALA A 19 13.28 8.97 12.74
C ALA A 19 12.74 10.37 12.34
N GLU A 20 13.53 11.18 11.63
CA GLU A 20 13.07 12.46 11.08
C GLU A 20 12.11 12.26 9.89
N LYS A 21 12.36 11.27 9.03
CA LYS A 21 11.43 10.90 7.94
C LYS A 21 10.12 10.34 8.46
N ALA A 22 10.15 9.48 9.49
CA ALA A 22 8.95 8.90 10.10
C ALA A 22 8.02 9.96 10.74
N LYS A 23 8.54 11.12 11.13
CA LYS A 23 7.72 12.26 11.61
C LYS A 23 7.02 13.02 10.47
N ASN A 24 7.43 12.81 9.22
CA ASN A 24 6.88 13.47 8.04
C ASN A 24 6.15 12.49 7.09
N ASP A 25 6.15 11.19 7.42
CA ASP A 25 5.49 10.13 6.67
C ASP A 25 3.97 10.16 6.95
N LYS A 26 3.31 11.15 6.34
CA LYS A 26 1.89 11.01 6.05
C LYS A 26 1.81 9.90 5.02
N SER A 27 1.19 8.79 5.41
CA SER A 27 0.73 7.61 4.67
C SER A 27 0.93 7.61 3.15
N PRO A 28 1.12 6.46 2.49
CA PRO A 28 1.14 6.33 1.03
C PRO A 28 -0.25 6.59 0.38
N VAL A 29 -1.06 7.47 0.96
CA VAL A 29 -2.26 8.03 0.37
C VAL A 29 -1.79 8.97 -0.72
N VAL A 30 -2.04 8.59 -1.98
CA VAL A 30 -1.85 9.48 -3.11
C VAL A 30 -2.71 10.73 -2.88
N LYS A 31 -2.07 11.86 -2.56
CA LYS A 31 -2.77 13.12 -2.23
C LYS A 31 -3.33 13.83 -3.46
N ASP A 32 -2.78 13.53 -4.64
CA ASP A 32 -3.22 14.10 -5.90
C ASP A 32 -3.98 13.06 -6.72
N LEU A 33 -5.31 13.16 -6.70
CA LEU A 33 -6.20 12.29 -7.45
C LEU A 33 -6.42 12.76 -8.89
N SER A 34 -5.80 13.87 -9.33
CA SER A 34 -6.05 14.46 -10.66
C SER A 34 -5.81 13.45 -11.79
N ALA A 35 -4.77 12.63 -11.67
CA ALA A 35 -4.48 11.58 -12.66
C ALA A 35 -5.56 10.49 -12.71
N PHE A 36 -6.10 10.11 -11.55
CA PHE A 36 -7.18 9.12 -11.44
C PHE A 36 -8.51 9.68 -11.94
N VAL A 37 -8.85 10.92 -11.59
CA VAL A 37 -10.05 11.59 -12.10
C VAL A 37 -9.97 11.75 -13.61
N LYS A 38 -8.80 12.09 -14.16
CA LYS A 38 -8.62 12.20 -15.61
C LYS A 38 -8.82 10.86 -16.33
N ARG A 39 -8.38 9.76 -15.73
CA ARG A 39 -8.44 8.42 -16.33
C ARG A 39 -9.79 7.73 -16.13
N PHE A 40 -10.27 7.68 -14.89
CA PHE A 40 -11.43 6.90 -14.49
C PHE A 40 -12.71 7.74 -14.40
N THR A 41 -12.61 9.08 -14.45
CA THR A 41 -13.68 10.05 -14.20
C THR A 41 -14.12 10.12 -12.74
N GLN A 42 -14.51 11.31 -12.29
CA GLN A 42 -15.01 11.50 -10.91
C GLN A 42 -16.23 10.62 -10.62
N LYS A 43 -17.17 10.54 -11.56
CA LYS A 43 -18.40 9.75 -11.43
C LYS A 43 -18.12 8.29 -11.09
N LYS A 44 -17.16 7.67 -11.78
CA LYS A 44 -16.81 6.26 -11.55
C LYS A 44 -16.15 6.03 -10.19
N LEU A 45 -15.29 6.96 -9.77
CA LEU A 45 -14.67 6.91 -8.44
C LEU A 45 -15.72 7.06 -7.34
N ASP A 46 -16.71 7.94 -7.54
CA ASP A 46 -17.82 8.12 -6.62
C ASP A 46 -18.72 6.88 -6.57
N GLU A 47 -19.05 6.29 -7.73
CA GLU A 47 -19.82 5.03 -7.81
C GLU A 47 -19.13 3.89 -7.04
N TRP A 48 -17.85 3.65 -7.28
CA TRP A 48 -17.09 2.64 -6.52
C TRP A 48 -17.01 2.95 -5.03
N LYS A 49 -16.91 4.22 -4.66
CA LYS A 49 -16.89 4.63 -3.26
C LYS A 49 -18.25 4.37 -2.61
N GLU A 50 -19.35 4.69 -3.28
CA GLU A 50 -20.72 4.41 -2.81
C GLU A 50 -20.97 2.90 -2.65
N GLU A 51 -20.58 2.10 -3.65
CA GLU A 51 -20.66 0.63 -3.62
C GLU A 51 -19.88 0.02 -2.43
N ASN A 52 -18.81 0.69 -2.00
CA ASN A 52 -17.98 0.28 -0.87
C ASN A 52 -18.32 1.03 0.43
N ALA A 53 -19.59 1.40 0.60
CA ALA A 53 -20.12 2.04 1.81
C ALA A 53 -19.42 3.36 2.18
N ASN A 54 -19.10 4.16 1.16
CA ASN A 54 -18.40 5.44 1.26
C ASN A 54 -17.00 5.39 1.89
N ARG A 55 -16.40 4.20 1.98
CA ARG A 55 -15.05 4.00 2.50
C ARG A 55 -14.01 4.46 1.47
N GLU A 56 -12.88 4.97 1.95
CA GLU A 56 -11.81 5.46 1.08
C GLU A 56 -11.23 4.34 0.21
N LEU A 57 -11.26 4.53 -1.12
CA LEU A 57 -10.61 3.66 -2.09
C LEU A 57 -9.08 3.70 -1.92
N ILE A 58 -8.42 2.64 -2.37
CA ILE A 58 -6.96 2.56 -2.43
C ILE A 58 -6.53 2.97 -3.83
N TYR A 59 -5.69 4.01 -3.91
CA TYR A 59 -5.14 4.51 -5.16
C TYR A 59 -3.67 4.10 -5.25
N LEU A 60 -3.34 3.32 -6.26
CA LEU A 60 -1.98 2.91 -6.57
C LEU A 60 -1.44 3.73 -7.73
N LYS A 61 -0.28 4.36 -7.50
CA LYS A 61 0.47 5.04 -8.54
C LYS A 61 1.93 4.61 -8.47
N VAL A 62 2.44 4.10 -9.59
CA VAL A 62 3.86 3.82 -9.79
C VAL A 62 4.20 4.37 -11.17
N ASP A 63 5.09 5.36 -11.21
CA ASP A 63 5.40 6.13 -12.42
C ASP A 63 4.13 6.67 -13.11
N ASP A 64 3.91 6.27 -14.37
CA ASP A 64 2.75 6.64 -15.17
C ASP A 64 1.57 5.66 -15.03
N PHE A 65 1.76 4.55 -14.30
CA PHE A 65 0.76 3.52 -14.12
C PHE A 65 -0.13 3.77 -12.92
N LEU A 66 -1.42 3.49 -13.09
CA LEU A 66 -2.48 3.78 -12.12
C LEU A 66 -3.38 2.56 -11.92
N ALA A 67 -3.74 2.29 -10.67
CA ALA A 67 -4.80 1.35 -10.33
C ALA A 67 -5.62 1.83 -9.14
N VAL A 68 -6.88 1.37 -9.09
CA VAL A 68 -7.82 1.64 -8.02
C VAL A 68 -8.27 0.32 -7.45
N LEU A 69 -8.20 0.21 -6.13
CA LEU A 69 -8.62 -0.95 -5.36
C LEU A 69 -9.73 -0.52 -4.39
N ARG A 70 -10.67 -1.43 -4.12
CA ARG A 70 -11.66 -1.22 -3.06
C ARG A 70 -11.00 -1.30 -1.68
N PRO A 71 -11.58 -0.65 -0.65
CA PRO A 71 -11.09 -0.78 0.71
C PRO A 71 -11.28 -2.22 1.24
N PRO A 72 -10.30 -2.77 1.98
CA PRO A 72 -10.41 -4.12 2.55
C PRO A 72 -11.44 -4.15 3.66
N THR A 73 -12.23 -5.21 3.76
CA THR A 73 -13.11 -5.52 4.88
C THR A 73 -12.33 -6.23 6.00
N ALA A 74 -12.99 -6.49 7.13
CA ALA A 74 -12.39 -7.30 8.20
C ALA A 74 -12.10 -8.75 7.75
N GLU A 75 -12.96 -9.30 6.89
CA GLU A 75 -12.79 -10.65 6.31
C GLU A 75 -11.56 -10.69 5.41
N ASP A 76 -11.42 -9.74 4.48
CA ASP A 76 -10.25 -9.62 3.60
C ASP A 76 -8.93 -9.54 4.41
N LEU A 77 -8.94 -8.80 5.54
CA LEU A 77 -7.78 -8.71 6.42
C LEU A 77 -7.50 -10.01 7.17
N GLY A 78 -8.54 -10.74 7.58
CA GLY A 78 -8.41 -12.06 8.19
C GLY A 78 -7.81 -13.09 7.22
N ASP A 79 -8.29 -13.10 5.98
CA ASP A 79 -7.77 -13.95 4.91
C ASP A 79 -6.32 -13.60 4.58
N TYR A 80 -6.01 -12.31 4.45
CA TYR A 80 -4.65 -11.82 4.24
C TYR A 80 -3.69 -12.29 5.35
N LEU A 81 -4.08 -12.16 6.63
CA LEU A 81 -3.30 -12.60 7.78
C LEU A 81 -3.07 -14.12 7.78
N THR A 82 -4.10 -14.88 7.46
CA THR A 82 -4.02 -16.35 7.35
C THR A 82 -3.08 -16.75 6.22
N ALA A 83 -3.22 -16.12 5.05
CA ALA A 83 -2.38 -16.37 3.88
C ALA A 83 -0.90 -16.04 4.15
N ILE A 84 -0.58 -15.01 4.94
CA ILE A 84 0.80 -14.74 5.35
C ILE A 84 1.41 -15.95 6.07
N GLY A 85 0.66 -16.54 7.01
CA GLY A 85 1.15 -17.68 7.80
C GLY A 85 1.30 -18.99 7.01
N VAL A 86 0.48 -19.18 5.97
CA VAL A 86 0.43 -20.44 5.19
C VAL A 86 1.29 -20.36 3.91
N ASN A 87 1.16 -19.27 3.16
CA ASN A 87 1.71 -19.12 1.80
C ASN A 87 2.89 -18.15 1.74
N GLY A 88 3.15 -17.41 2.82
CA GLY A 88 4.15 -16.35 2.88
C GLY A 88 3.61 -15.00 2.39
N MET A 89 4.32 -13.93 2.77
CA MET A 89 3.89 -12.54 2.57
C MET A 89 3.68 -12.15 1.11
N SER A 90 4.59 -12.53 0.21
CA SER A 90 4.48 -12.20 -1.23
C SER A 90 3.19 -12.74 -1.85
N LYS A 91 2.86 -14.01 -1.60
CA LYS A 91 1.62 -14.63 -2.11
C LYS A 91 0.37 -14.03 -1.47
N ALA A 92 0.42 -13.71 -0.18
CA ALA A 92 -0.70 -13.07 0.51
C ALA A 92 -0.99 -11.67 -0.06
N VAL A 93 0.06 -10.90 -0.40
CA VAL A 93 -0.12 -9.58 -1.01
C VAL A 93 -0.63 -9.70 -2.46
N ALA A 94 -0.16 -10.66 -3.24
CA ALA A 94 -0.72 -10.90 -4.57
C ALA A 94 -2.23 -11.25 -4.49
N MET A 95 -2.60 -12.16 -3.59
CA MET A 95 -3.98 -12.58 -3.35
C MET A 95 -4.87 -11.40 -2.94
N ILE A 96 -4.45 -10.59 -1.96
CA ILE A 96 -5.28 -9.47 -1.50
C ILE A 96 -5.39 -8.38 -2.57
N ILE A 97 -4.34 -8.15 -3.39
CA ILE A 97 -4.44 -7.21 -4.52
C ILE A 97 -5.50 -7.69 -5.51
N GLU A 98 -5.50 -8.98 -5.87
CA GLU A 98 -6.49 -9.60 -6.75
C GLU A 98 -7.91 -9.43 -6.19
N GLN A 99 -8.13 -9.73 -4.90
CA GLN A 99 -9.43 -9.61 -4.25
C GLN A 99 -9.98 -8.18 -4.17
N LEU A 100 -9.09 -7.19 -4.12
CA LEU A 100 -9.44 -5.78 -3.98
C LEU A 100 -9.46 -5.01 -5.30
N TRP A 101 -8.98 -5.59 -6.40
CA TRP A 101 -8.81 -4.90 -7.69
C TRP A 101 -10.14 -4.43 -8.28
N LEU A 102 -10.26 -3.13 -8.55
CA LEU A 102 -11.39 -2.57 -9.29
C LEU A 102 -10.99 -2.35 -10.76
N GLU A 103 -9.95 -1.55 -11.00
CA GLU A 103 -9.47 -1.25 -12.34
C GLU A 103 -8.05 -0.64 -12.32
N GLY A 104 -7.26 -0.85 -13.38
CA GLY A 104 -5.93 -0.25 -13.47
C GLY A 104 -5.08 -0.79 -14.61
N ASP A 105 -3.83 -0.36 -14.67
CA ASP A 105 -2.81 -0.96 -15.53
C ASP A 105 -2.33 -2.28 -14.98
N TYR A 106 -2.46 -3.35 -15.77
CA TYR A 106 -1.98 -4.68 -15.36
C TYR A 106 -0.46 -4.77 -15.28
N GLN A 107 0.28 -3.86 -15.91
CA GLN A 107 1.74 -3.78 -15.72
C GLN A 107 2.13 -3.63 -14.24
N LEU A 108 1.29 -3.02 -13.42
CA LEU A 108 1.50 -2.90 -11.97
C LEU A 108 1.57 -4.25 -11.23
N ILE A 109 1.04 -5.33 -11.82
CA ILE A 109 1.03 -6.68 -11.24
C ILE A 109 1.76 -7.71 -12.11
N GLU A 110 2.00 -7.42 -13.39
CA GLU A 110 2.71 -8.30 -14.32
C GLU A 110 4.24 -8.05 -14.33
N ASP A 111 4.66 -6.80 -14.16
CA ASP A 111 6.08 -6.43 -14.12
C ASP A 111 6.62 -6.53 -12.68
N GLU A 112 7.75 -7.22 -12.50
CA GLU A 112 8.30 -7.52 -11.18
C GLU A 112 8.75 -6.24 -10.44
N ASP A 113 9.37 -5.29 -11.14
CA ASP A 113 9.87 -4.06 -10.54
C ASP A 113 8.69 -3.15 -10.09
N LEU A 114 7.66 -3.03 -10.94
CA LEU A 114 6.44 -2.31 -10.58
C LEU A 114 5.67 -3.01 -9.45
N PHE A 115 5.61 -4.33 -9.48
CA PHE A 115 4.92 -5.11 -8.46
C PHE A 115 5.59 -4.97 -7.08
N ILE A 116 6.92 -4.86 -7.01
CA ILE A 116 7.61 -4.58 -5.72
C ILE A 116 7.14 -3.24 -5.14
N ALA A 117 6.99 -2.20 -5.97
CA ALA A 117 6.50 -0.91 -5.51
C ALA A 117 5.04 -0.98 -5.02
N VAL A 118 4.18 -1.67 -5.77
CA VAL A 118 2.79 -1.92 -5.38
C VAL A 118 2.71 -2.73 -4.08
N PHE A 119 3.51 -3.79 -3.97
CA PHE A 119 3.60 -4.66 -2.81
C PHE A 119 3.89 -3.86 -1.54
N LEU A 120 4.87 -2.96 -1.58
CA LEU A 120 5.23 -2.11 -0.45
C LEU A 120 4.11 -1.14 -0.07
N GLN A 121 3.46 -0.52 -1.07
CA GLN A 121 2.32 0.38 -0.82
C GLN A 121 1.16 -0.36 -0.15
N ILE A 122 0.77 -1.50 -0.70
CA ILE A 122 -0.34 -2.31 -0.18
C ILE A 122 -0.04 -2.84 1.21
N ASN A 123 1.13 -3.41 1.42
CA ASN A 123 1.50 -3.91 2.73
C ASN A 123 1.43 -2.81 3.80
N ASN A 124 1.94 -1.60 3.52
CA ASN A 124 1.86 -0.47 4.44
C ASN A 124 0.42 -0.03 4.73
N ILE A 125 -0.44 0.00 3.71
CA ILE A 125 -1.87 0.35 3.87
C ILE A 125 -2.57 -0.69 4.75
N LEU A 126 -2.34 -1.99 4.50
CA LEU A 126 -2.98 -3.07 5.25
C LEU A 126 -2.48 -3.11 6.70
N GLU A 127 -1.19 -2.91 6.96
CA GLU A 127 -0.64 -2.80 8.31
C GLU A 127 -1.27 -1.63 9.09
N GLY A 128 -1.44 -0.47 8.44
CA GLY A 128 -2.14 0.67 9.04
C GLY A 128 -3.58 0.34 9.44
N LYS A 129 -4.30 -0.37 8.55
CA LYS A 129 -5.69 -0.78 8.78
C LYS A 129 -5.84 -1.87 9.84
N LYS A 130 -4.88 -2.80 9.98
CA LYS A 130 -4.89 -3.78 11.07
C LYS A 130 -5.01 -3.11 12.43
N GLY A 131 -4.29 -2.00 12.63
CA GLY A 131 -4.39 -1.20 13.86
C GLY A 131 -5.77 -0.60 14.11
N GLU A 132 -6.55 -0.34 13.06
CA GLU A 132 -7.92 0.19 13.16
C GLU A 132 -8.94 -0.93 13.46
N PHE A 133 -8.78 -2.10 12.83
CA PHE A 133 -9.73 -3.21 12.95
C PHE A 133 -9.55 -4.07 14.21
N PHE A 134 -8.33 -4.23 14.70
CA PHE A 134 -8.01 -5.16 15.80
C PHE A 134 -7.70 -4.47 17.14
N ARG A 135 -7.88 -3.14 17.24
CA ARG A 135 -7.80 -2.39 18.52
C ARG A 135 -9.16 -2.19 19.20
N ALA A 136 -10.21 -2.85 18.72
CA ALA A 136 -11.55 -2.83 19.31
C ALA A 136 -11.72 -3.92 20.38
#